data_AF-E6V470-F1
#
_entry.id   AF-E6V470-F1
#
_cell.length_a   1.000
_cell.length_b   1.000
_cell.length_c   1.000
_cell.angle_alpha   90.00
_cell.angle_beta   90.00
_cell.angle_gamma   90.00
#
_symmetry.space_group_name_H-M   'P 1'
#
loop_
_entity.id
_entity.type
_entity.pdbx_description
1 polymer ?
#
loop_
_entity_poly.entity_id
_entity_poly.type
_entity_poly.pdbx_seq_one_letter_code
_entity_poly.pdbx_strand_id
1 'polypeptide(L)'
;MKNNMTGHAEIKLHALALKEEAEVAALRETLQSVGSGFEFAVYGVAADVDDVGEAHHRAALRLLCDDIAAFAERYRQDVIARDPSLAAKLSTSLAFDVDAARATPLDASAVIAAESFAPLHRVVYTRDLATVSWFEWFCQAFGDPPYTLHVADEAERASLFPRFCRCTGLLPGEGVVVLDWVGDPERQPERSTWSDYFDDGKEWWGIWCFTVWNPRRRTLAVAIASQTD
;
A
#
# COMPACT_ATOMS: atom_id res chain seq x y z
N MET A 1 24.36 -35.32 12.90
CA MET A 1 23.20 -34.43 12.65
C MET A 1 23.66 -33.36 11.69
N LYS A 2 23.10 -33.32 10.47
CA LYS A 2 23.38 -32.27 9.50
C LYS A 2 22.53 -31.05 9.88
N ASN A 3 23.15 -29.98 10.36
CA ASN A 3 22.49 -28.69 10.49
C ASN A 3 22.31 -28.12 9.09
N ASN A 4 21.07 -28.14 8.60
CA ASN A 4 20.65 -27.30 7.48
C ASN A 4 20.71 -25.86 7.95
N MET A 5 21.79 -25.16 7.59
CA MET A 5 21.74 -23.71 7.51
C MET A 5 20.90 -23.37 6.28
N THR A 6 19.64 -23.02 6.49
CA THR A 6 18.85 -22.28 5.53
C THR A 6 19.56 -20.94 5.31
N GLY A 7 20.35 -20.86 4.25
CA GLY A 7 20.83 -19.58 3.75
C GLY A 7 19.61 -18.76 3.37
N HIS A 8 19.28 -17.74 4.15
CA HIS A 8 18.42 -16.67 3.67
C HIS A 8 19.15 -16.05 2.49
N ALA A 9 18.66 -16.33 1.28
CA ALA A 9 19.12 -15.60 0.10
C ALA A 9 18.98 -14.11 0.39
N GLU A 10 20.06 -13.36 0.20
CA GLU A 10 20.06 -11.92 0.39
C GLU A 10 19.00 -11.31 -0.55
N ILE A 11 17.99 -10.68 0.02
CA ILE A 11 16.89 -10.09 -0.74
C ILE A 11 17.39 -8.80 -1.39
N LYS A 12 17.56 -8.80 -2.71
CA LYS A 12 18.17 -7.70 -3.47
C LYS A 12 17.15 -6.67 -3.94
N LEU A 13 16.63 -5.87 -3.00
CA LEU A 13 15.89 -4.64 -3.29
C LEU A 13 16.85 -3.45 -3.28
N HIS A 14 16.65 -2.50 -4.18
CA HIS A 14 17.44 -1.28 -4.25
C HIS A 14 16.57 -0.07 -4.54
N ALA A 15 17.13 1.12 -4.30
CA ALA A 15 16.50 2.38 -4.71
C ALA A 15 16.29 2.42 -6.23
N LEU A 16 15.25 3.12 -6.66
CA LEU A 16 14.94 3.30 -8.08
C LEU A 16 16.00 4.15 -8.81
N ALA A 17 15.85 4.26 -10.14
CA ALA A 17 16.57 5.31 -10.85
C ALA A 17 16.11 6.69 -10.34
N LEU A 18 17.05 7.64 -10.22
CA LEU A 18 16.81 8.97 -9.62
C LEU A 18 15.55 9.69 -10.14
N LYS A 19 15.25 9.56 -11.45
CA LYS A 19 14.06 10.17 -12.04
C LYS A 19 12.77 9.51 -11.52
N GLU A 20 12.74 8.19 -11.46
CA GLU A 20 11.60 7.43 -10.97
C GLU A 20 11.40 7.65 -9.47
N GLU A 21 12.50 7.72 -8.71
CA GLU A 21 12.49 8.09 -7.30
C GLU A 21 11.88 9.48 -7.07
N ALA A 22 12.28 10.47 -7.87
CA ALA A 22 11.72 11.82 -7.79
C ALA A 22 10.22 11.87 -8.13
N GLU A 23 9.77 11.10 -9.13
CA GLU A 23 8.34 11.00 -9.47
C GLU A 23 7.53 10.33 -8.35
N VAL A 24 8.06 9.27 -7.74
CA VAL A 24 7.46 8.58 -6.59
C VAL A 24 7.38 9.53 -5.40
N ALA A 25 8.47 10.22 -5.05
CA ALA A 25 8.52 11.17 -3.95
C ALA A 25 7.51 12.31 -4.13
N ALA A 26 7.47 12.92 -5.32
CA ALA A 26 6.52 14.00 -5.62
C ALA A 26 5.06 13.53 -5.53
N LEU A 27 4.76 12.29 -5.94
CA LEU A 27 3.42 11.75 -5.78
C LEU A 27 3.08 11.49 -4.31
N ARG A 28 4.00 10.94 -3.50
CA ARG A 28 3.78 10.75 -2.06
C ARG A 28 3.48 12.08 -1.36
N GLU A 29 4.27 13.11 -1.63
CA GLU A 29 4.02 14.46 -1.11
C GLU A 29 2.66 15.00 -1.52
N THR A 30 2.28 14.81 -2.80
CA THR A 30 0.96 15.20 -3.30
C THR A 30 -0.14 14.48 -2.52
N LEU A 31 -0.09 13.14 -2.44
CA LEU A 31 -1.09 12.32 -1.75
C LEU A 31 -1.24 12.69 -0.28
N GLN A 32 -0.12 12.93 0.41
CA GLN A 32 -0.12 13.41 1.78
C GLN A 32 -0.79 14.79 1.90
N SER A 33 -0.47 15.72 1.00
CA SER A 33 -1.02 17.10 1.03
C SER A 33 -2.53 17.15 0.77
N VAL A 34 -3.05 16.24 -0.05
CA VAL A 34 -4.49 16.15 -0.36
C VAL A 34 -5.26 15.26 0.61
N GLY A 35 -4.62 14.73 1.66
CA GLY A 35 -5.28 13.91 2.69
C GLY A 35 -5.55 12.46 2.31
N SER A 36 -4.82 11.91 1.33
CA SER A 36 -4.92 10.48 1.00
C SER A 36 -4.44 9.61 2.18
N GLY A 37 -5.14 8.50 2.43
CA GLY A 37 -4.72 7.48 3.39
C GLY A 37 -3.68 6.49 2.87
N PHE A 38 -3.31 6.59 1.60
CA PHE A 38 -2.39 5.65 0.97
C PHE A 38 -0.94 6.06 1.17
N GLU A 39 -0.20 5.23 1.90
CA GLU A 39 1.26 5.23 1.92
C GLU A 39 1.77 4.17 0.94
N PHE A 40 2.86 4.46 0.24
CA PHE A 40 3.46 3.50 -0.69
C PHE A 40 4.95 3.73 -0.87
N ALA A 41 5.65 2.66 -1.27
CA ALA A 41 7.04 2.69 -1.67
C ALA A 41 7.26 1.80 -2.90
N VAL A 42 8.31 2.08 -3.66
CA VAL A 42 8.65 1.36 -4.89
C VAL A 42 10.15 1.10 -4.90
N TYR A 43 10.52 -0.15 -5.14
CA TYR A 43 11.90 -0.62 -5.14
C TYR A 43 12.27 -1.23 -6.50
N GLY A 44 13.52 -1.07 -6.90
CA GLY A 44 14.09 -1.82 -8.01
C GLY A 44 14.46 -3.24 -7.58
N VAL A 45 14.34 -4.20 -8.50
CA VAL A 45 14.80 -5.59 -8.32
C VAL A 45 15.96 -5.89 -9.27
N ALA A 46 17.10 -6.27 -8.70
CA ALA A 46 18.35 -6.46 -9.44
C ALA A 46 18.20 -7.49 -10.58
N ALA A 47 18.85 -7.26 -11.72
CA ALA A 47 18.66 -8.04 -12.95
C ALA A 47 19.00 -9.54 -12.83
N ASP A 48 19.82 -9.91 -11.85
CA ASP A 48 20.24 -11.27 -11.53
C ASP A 48 19.25 -12.02 -10.62
N VAL A 49 18.15 -11.38 -10.22
CA VAL A 49 17.02 -12.04 -9.56
C VAL A 49 16.08 -12.57 -10.63
N ASP A 50 16.09 -13.90 -10.80
CA ASP A 50 15.29 -14.63 -11.78
C ASP A 50 13.83 -14.83 -11.34
N ASP A 51 13.59 -15.01 -10.03
CA ASP A 51 12.27 -15.27 -9.47
C ASP A 51 11.97 -14.38 -8.25
N VAL A 52 10.92 -13.56 -8.38
CA VAL A 52 10.44 -12.67 -7.32
C VAL A 52 9.27 -13.36 -6.61
N GLY A 53 9.62 -14.17 -5.61
CA GLY A 53 8.65 -14.85 -4.74
C GLY A 53 8.21 -14.02 -3.52
N GLU A 54 7.34 -14.62 -2.69
CA GLU A 54 6.75 -14.00 -1.49
C GLU A 54 7.78 -13.36 -0.55
N ALA A 55 8.98 -13.94 -0.40
CA ALA A 55 10.03 -13.37 0.45
C ALA A 55 10.42 -11.93 0.03
N HIS A 56 10.49 -11.65 -1.27
CA HIS A 56 10.79 -10.31 -1.78
C HIS A 56 9.66 -9.33 -1.46
N HIS A 57 8.41 -9.76 -1.71
CA HIS A 57 7.23 -8.97 -1.37
C HIS A 57 7.16 -8.66 0.13
N ARG A 58 7.46 -9.64 0.99
CA ARG A 58 7.50 -9.47 2.44
C ARG A 58 8.61 -8.51 2.88
N ALA A 59 9.77 -8.54 2.23
CA ALA A 59 10.84 -7.59 2.51
C ALA A 59 10.45 -6.16 2.14
N ALA A 60 9.84 -5.95 0.97
CA ALA A 60 9.32 -4.64 0.58
C ALA A 60 8.25 -4.13 1.57
N LEU A 61 7.35 -5.01 2.01
CA LEU A 61 6.37 -4.70 3.04
C LEU A 61 7.03 -4.28 4.35
N ARG A 62 8.02 -5.05 4.83
CA ARG A 62 8.77 -4.75 6.05
C ARG A 62 9.43 -3.37 5.98
N LEU A 63 10.07 -3.02 4.85
CA LEU A 63 10.68 -1.70 4.67
C LEU A 63 9.67 -0.56 4.79
N LEU A 64 8.50 -0.66 4.15
CA LEU A 64 7.47 0.39 4.28
C LEU A 64 6.90 0.46 5.71
N CYS A 65 6.66 -0.69 6.35
CA CYS A 65 6.21 -0.75 7.74
C CYS A 65 7.22 -0.10 8.70
N ASP A 66 8.51 -0.35 8.51
CA ASP A 66 9.57 0.26 9.31
C ASP A 66 9.60 1.80 9.12
N ASP A 67 9.44 2.28 7.89
CA ASP A 67 9.35 3.72 7.58
C ASP A 67 8.14 4.39 8.26
N ILE A 68 6.98 3.74 8.21
CA ILE A 68 5.74 4.23 8.85
C ILE A 68 5.89 4.25 10.37
N ALA A 69 6.40 3.16 10.97
CA ALA A 69 6.63 3.09 12.40
C ALA A 69 7.64 4.16 12.87
N ALA A 70 8.72 4.36 12.10
CA ALA A 70 9.70 5.40 12.40
C ALA A 70 9.12 6.81 12.29
N PHE A 71 8.26 7.07 11.30
CA PHE A 71 7.54 8.35 11.18
C PHE A 71 6.60 8.57 12.36
N ALA A 72 5.76 7.59 12.68
CA ALA A 72 4.81 7.65 13.78
C ALA A 72 5.52 7.90 15.12
N GLU A 73 6.67 7.24 15.36
CA GLU A 73 7.47 7.45 16.56
C GLU A 73 8.04 8.87 16.65
N ARG A 74 8.57 9.43 15.55
CA ARG A 74 9.03 10.82 15.52
C ARG A 74 7.90 11.79 15.82
N TYR A 75 6.75 11.62 15.17
CA TYR A 75 5.57 12.44 15.41
C TYR A 75 5.12 12.38 16.87
N ARG A 76 5.06 11.17 17.44
CA ARG A 76 4.72 10.93 18.85
C ARG A 76 5.66 11.66 19.80
N GLN A 77 6.97 11.57 19.57
CA GLN A 77 7.99 12.27 20.37
C GLN A 77 7.81 13.79 20.29
N ASP A 78 7.58 14.33 19.09
CA ASP A 78 7.35 15.77 18.89
C ASP A 78 6.08 16.26 19.60
N VAL A 79 5.00 15.48 19.55
CA VAL A 79 3.74 15.80 20.25
C VAL A 79 3.92 15.79 21.77
N ILE A 80 4.58 14.77 22.31
CA ILE A 80 4.85 14.68 23.76
C ILE A 80 5.79 15.81 24.22
N ALA A 81 6.78 16.19 23.40
CA ALA A 81 7.66 17.31 23.71
C ALA A 81 6.90 18.64 23.80
N ARG A 82 5.83 18.81 23.00
CA ARG A 82 4.96 20.00 23.02
C ARG A 82 3.94 19.96 24.16
N ASP A 83 3.40 18.79 24.48
CA ASP A 83 2.46 18.58 25.58
C ASP A 83 2.75 17.27 26.33
N PRO A 84 3.55 17.33 27.42
CA PRO A 84 3.90 16.15 28.21
C PRO A 84 2.69 15.43 28.84
N SER A 85 1.53 16.09 28.97
CA SER A 85 0.32 15.46 29.53
C SER A 85 -0.23 14.34 28.63
N LEU A 86 0.15 14.33 27.35
CA LEU A 86 -0.24 13.32 26.37
C LEU A 86 0.57 12.03 26.46
N ALA A 87 1.66 11.98 27.22
CA ALA A 87 2.56 10.83 27.28
C ALA A 87 1.86 9.52 27.68
N ALA A 88 0.92 9.57 28.63
CA ALA A 88 0.16 8.39 29.05
C ALA A 88 -0.82 7.92 27.96
N LYS A 89 -1.40 8.84 27.18
CA LYS A 89 -2.35 8.56 26.10
C LYS A 89 -1.67 8.00 24.85
N LEU A 90 -0.44 8.42 24.58
CA LEU A 90 0.38 8.01 23.43
C LEU A 90 1.47 7.01 23.86
N SER A 91 1.12 6.09 24.75
CA SER A 91 2.07 5.17 25.37
C SER A 91 2.41 3.96 24.51
N THR A 92 1.53 3.57 23.58
CA THR A 92 1.75 2.46 22.65
C THR A 92 2.42 2.97 21.37
N SER A 93 3.51 2.33 20.97
CA SER A 93 4.12 2.55 19.66
C SER A 93 3.45 1.64 18.63
N LEU A 94 3.23 2.18 17.43
CA LEU A 94 2.74 1.43 16.27
C LEU A 94 3.66 0.22 15.99
N ALA A 95 3.08 -0.96 15.81
CA ALA A 95 3.84 -2.19 15.62
C ALA A 95 3.34 -3.00 14.42
N PHE A 96 4.27 -3.63 13.71
CA PHE A 96 3.97 -4.50 12.56
C PHE A 96 4.64 -5.86 12.75
N ASP A 97 3.86 -6.92 12.96
CA ASP A 97 4.34 -8.31 12.89
C ASP A 97 4.24 -8.83 11.46
N VAL A 98 5.10 -8.31 10.58
CA VAL A 98 5.09 -8.64 9.16
C VAL A 98 5.26 -10.15 8.93
N ASP A 99 5.88 -10.92 9.82
CA ASP A 99 6.02 -12.38 9.65
C ASP A 99 4.70 -13.15 9.88
N ALA A 100 3.79 -12.59 10.69
CA ALA A 100 2.45 -13.14 10.87
C ALA A 100 1.51 -12.86 9.68
N ALA A 101 1.83 -11.89 8.83
CA ALA A 101 1.03 -11.52 7.67
C ALA A 101 0.99 -12.63 6.60
N ARG A 102 -0.18 -12.88 6.02
CA ARG A 102 -0.40 -13.93 5.01
C ARG A 102 -0.66 -13.34 3.63
N ALA A 103 0.22 -13.64 2.68
CA ALA A 103 0.06 -13.27 1.29
C ALA A 103 -1.04 -14.09 0.62
N THR A 104 -1.94 -13.43 -0.10
CA THR A 104 -2.92 -14.05 -0.98
C THR A 104 -2.82 -13.42 -2.37
N PRO A 105 -2.62 -14.20 -3.43
CA PRO A 105 -2.61 -13.66 -4.79
C PRO A 105 -3.95 -13.04 -5.16
N LEU A 106 -3.92 -11.83 -5.71
CA LEU A 106 -5.07 -11.23 -6.37
C LEU A 106 -5.03 -11.54 -7.87
N ASP A 107 -6.21 -11.64 -8.49
CA ASP A 107 -6.31 -11.86 -9.92
C ASP A 107 -5.79 -10.65 -10.68
N ALA A 108 -4.61 -10.78 -11.30
CA ALA A 108 -3.99 -9.75 -12.09
C ALA A 108 -4.78 -9.38 -13.36
N SER A 109 -5.68 -10.26 -13.83
CA SER A 109 -6.52 -9.97 -14.99
C SER A 109 -7.58 -8.90 -14.71
N ALA A 110 -7.87 -8.62 -13.44
CA ALA A 110 -8.75 -7.54 -13.02
C ALA A 110 -8.12 -6.14 -13.19
N VAL A 111 -6.79 -6.05 -13.31
CA VAL A 111 -6.11 -4.76 -13.51
C VAL A 111 -6.41 -4.27 -14.92
N ILE A 112 -7.11 -3.14 -15.01
CA ILE A 112 -7.44 -2.45 -16.27
C ILE A 112 -6.81 -1.06 -16.31
N ALA A 113 -6.99 -0.33 -17.42
CA ALA A 113 -6.48 1.03 -17.53
C ALA A 113 -7.15 1.95 -16.49
N ALA A 114 -6.36 2.53 -15.59
CA ALA A 114 -6.83 3.41 -14.53
C ALA A 114 -7.56 4.65 -15.07
N GLU A 115 -7.19 5.11 -16.27
CA GLU A 115 -7.82 6.22 -16.98
C GLU A 115 -9.27 5.95 -17.41
N SER A 116 -9.72 4.69 -17.35
CA SER A 116 -11.11 4.32 -17.65
C SER A 116 -12.09 4.71 -16.54
N PHE A 117 -11.59 5.01 -15.33
CA PHE A 117 -12.41 5.39 -14.19
C PHE A 117 -12.66 6.90 -14.16
N ALA A 118 -13.92 7.28 -14.00
CA ALA A 118 -14.28 8.66 -13.73
C ALA A 118 -13.79 9.08 -12.32
N PRO A 119 -13.52 10.37 -12.07
CA PRO A 119 -13.31 10.88 -10.72
C PRO A 119 -14.47 10.49 -9.81
N LEU A 120 -14.18 10.15 -8.55
CA LEU A 120 -15.19 9.65 -7.60
C LEU A 120 -15.95 8.43 -8.14
N HIS A 121 -15.21 7.48 -8.76
CA HIS A 121 -15.80 6.23 -9.21
C HIS A 121 -16.40 5.46 -8.03
N ARG A 122 -17.74 5.46 -7.95
CA ARG A 122 -18.48 4.75 -6.89
C ARG A 122 -19.16 3.51 -7.45
N VAL A 123 -18.49 2.36 -7.33
CA VAL A 123 -18.96 1.06 -7.80
C VAL A 123 -20.27 0.67 -7.11
N VAL A 124 -20.44 1.08 -5.84
CA VAL A 124 -21.63 0.81 -5.02
C VAL A 124 -22.93 1.30 -5.66
N TYR A 125 -22.87 2.38 -6.43
CA TYR A 125 -24.06 2.97 -7.07
C TYR A 125 -24.19 2.63 -8.56
N THR A 126 -23.16 2.05 -9.17
CA THR A 126 -23.05 1.95 -10.63
C THR A 126 -22.94 0.52 -11.14
N ARG A 127 -22.71 -0.45 -10.26
CA ARG A 127 -22.41 -1.84 -10.62
C ARG A 127 -23.20 -2.82 -9.75
N ASP A 128 -23.41 -4.02 -10.29
CA ASP A 128 -23.76 -5.18 -9.47
C ASP A 128 -22.54 -5.58 -8.65
N LEU A 129 -22.62 -5.47 -7.32
CA LEU A 129 -21.52 -5.74 -6.39
C LEU A 129 -20.93 -7.15 -6.54
N ALA A 130 -21.71 -8.13 -7.02
CA ALA A 130 -21.22 -9.48 -7.27
C ALA A 130 -20.24 -9.55 -8.46
N THR A 131 -20.17 -8.51 -9.27
CA THR A 131 -19.35 -8.43 -10.49
C THR A 131 -18.19 -7.43 -10.38
N VAL A 132 -18.11 -6.70 -9.27
CA VAL A 132 -17.08 -5.69 -9.04
C VAL A 132 -15.77 -6.39 -8.69
N SER A 133 -14.72 -6.07 -9.46
CA SER A 133 -13.38 -6.58 -9.21
C SER A 133 -12.70 -5.90 -8.02
N TRP A 134 -11.66 -6.53 -7.46
CA TRP A 134 -10.86 -5.91 -6.40
C TRP A 134 -10.23 -4.58 -6.86
N PHE A 135 -9.88 -4.46 -8.14
CA PHE A 135 -9.24 -3.27 -8.70
C PHE A 135 -10.22 -2.09 -8.82
N GLU A 136 -11.49 -2.38 -9.16
CA GLU A 136 -12.57 -1.38 -9.12
C GLU A 136 -12.84 -0.90 -7.68
N TRP A 137 -12.89 -1.81 -6.70
CA TRP A 137 -13.00 -1.45 -5.28
C TRP A 137 -11.83 -0.59 -4.82
N PHE A 138 -10.62 -0.95 -5.23
CA PHE A 138 -9.41 -0.20 -4.93
C PHE A 138 -9.46 1.21 -5.52
N CYS A 139 -9.90 1.36 -6.77
CA CYS A 139 -10.08 2.67 -7.39
C CYS A 139 -11.08 3.55 -6.62
N GLN A 140 -12.20 2.98 -6.16
CA GLN A 140 -13.16 3.70 -5.34
C GLN A 140 -12.51 4.16 -4.03
N ALA A 141 -11.89 3.23 -3.29
CA ALA A 141 -11.26 3.54 -2.00
C ALA A 141 -10.19 4.62 -2.16
N PHE A 142 -9.38 4.55 -3.21
CA PHE A 142 -8.37 5.57 -3.50
C PHE A 142 -8.98 6.96 -3.77
N GLY A 143 -10.06 7.03 -4.53
CA GLY A 143 -10.67 8.29 -4.96
C GLY A 143 -11.61 8.94 -3.94
N ASP A 144 -12.13 8.15 -3.01
CA ASP A 144 -13.19 8.52 -2.06
C ASP A 144 -12.88 8.03 -0.63
N PRO A 145 -11.76 8.49 -0.01
CA PRO A 145 -11.45 8.17 1.38
C PRO A 145 -12.41 8.83 2.38
N PRO A 146 -12.48 8.36 3.65
CA PRO A 146 -13.36 8.91 4.68
C PRO A 146 -13.20 10.43 4.82
N TYR A 147 -11.97 10.91 4.92
CA TYR A 147 -11.62 12.33 4.91
C TYR A 147 -11.36 12.85 3.50
N THR A 148 -12.35 12.72 2.60
CA THR A 148 -12.40 13.23 1.20
C THR A 148 -11.17 14.04 0.74
N LEU A 149 -10.54 13.62 -0.36
CA LEU A 149 -9.34 14.30 -0.87
C LEU A 149 -9.53 15.81 -1.09
N HIS A 150 -8.60 16.60 -0.53
CA HIS A 150 -8.48 18.05 -0.66
C HIS A 150 -7.67 18.43 -1.91
N VAL A 151 -8.28 18.26 -3.07
CA VAL A 151 -7.71 18.60 -4.38
C VAL A 151 -8.13 20.01 -4.84
N ALA A 152 -7.32 20.63 -5.68
CA ALA A 152 -7.60 21.94 -6.27
C ALA A 152 -8.76 21.88 -7.28
N ASP A 153 -8.82 20.83 -8.11
CA ASP A 153 -9.86 20.64 -9.12
C ASP A 153 -10.08 19.15 -9.49
N GLU A 154 -11.07 18.90 -10.35
CA GLU A 154 -11.39 17.54 -10.83
C GLU A 154 -10.28 16.94 -11.71
N ALA A 155 -9.48 17.76 -12.39
CA ALA A 155 -8.40 17.28 -13.24
C ALA A 155 -7.25 16.72 -12.39
N GLU A 156 -6.92 17.39 -11.28
CA GLU A 156 -6.00 16.87 -10.28
C GLU A 156 -6.53 15.53 -9.74
N ARG A 157 -7.80 15.48 -9.30
CA ARG A 157 -8.42 14.24 -8.81
C ARG A 157 -8.33 13.10 -9.81
N ALA A 158 -8.68 13.36 -11.07
CA ALA A 158 -8.65 12.39 -12.16
C ALA A 158 -7.23 11.85 -12.41
N SER A 159 -6.20 12.64 -12.11
CA SER A 159 -4.81 12.28 -12.35
C SER A 159 -4.18 11.38 -11.28
N LEU A 160 -4.67 11.42 -10.03
CA LEU A 160 -3.98 10.81 -8.89
C LEU A 160 -3.91 9.29 -9.01
N PHE A 161 -5.04 8.62 -9.28
CA PHE A 161 -5.08 7.15 -9.36
C PHE A 161 -4.27 6.59 -10.55
N PRO A 162 -4.37 7.14 -11.78
CA PRO A 162 -3.50 6.74 -12.88
C PRO A 162 -2.00 6.99 -12.61
N ARG A 163 -1.65 8.10 -11.96
CA ARG A 163 -0.26 8.38 -11.55
C ARG A 163 0.22 7.36 -10.52
N PHE A 164 -0.62 7.00 -9.55
CA PHE A 164 -0.33 5.96 -8.57
C PHE A 164 -0.08 4.60 -9.23
N CYS A 165 -0.98 4.16 -10.11
CA CYS A 165 -0.82 2.90 -10.85
C CYS A 165 0.47 2.88 -11.67
N ARG A 166 0.84 4.01 -12.28
CA ARG A 166 2.08 4.15 -13.05
C ARG A 166 3.34 4.07 -12.18
N CYS A 167 3.34 4.74 -11.03
CA CYS A 167 4.47 4.72 -10.09
C CYS A 167 4.67 3.33 -9.49
N THR A 168 3.58 2.66 -9.10
CA THR A 168 3.62 1.33 -8.50
C THR A 168 3.82 0.20 -9.52
N GLY A 169 3.72 0.51 -10.82
CA GLY A 169 3.76 -0.50 -11.88
C GLY A 169 2.52 -1.39 -11.94
N LEU A 170 1.42 -1.01 -11.27
CA LEU A 170 0.15 -1.72 -11.31
C LEU A 170 -0.56 -1.44 -12.64
N LEU A 171 -0.10 -2.10 -13.70
CA LEU A 171 -0.49 -1.79 -15.08
C LEU A 171 -1.03 -3.02 -15.83
N PRO A 172 -2.08 -2.84 -16.64
CA PRO A 172 -2.71 -3.93 -17.37
C PRO A 172 -1.75 -4.54 -18.40
N GLY A 173 -1.77 -5.87 -18.53
CA GLY A 173 -1.00 -6.58 -19.56
C GLY A 173 0.54 -6.56 -19.36
N GLU A 174 1.04 -6.05 -18.23
CA GLU A 174 2.46 -6.06 -17.91
C GLU A 174 2.91 -7.32 -17.13
N GLY A 175 2.02 -8.31 -16.98
CA GLY A 175 2.33 -9.57 -16.30
C GLY A 175 2.56 -9.40 -14.80
N VAL A 176 1.86 -8.45 -14.18
CA VAL A 176 2.04 -8.11 -12.76
C VAL A 176 1.62 -9.26 -11.84
N VAL A 177 2.31 -9.39 -10.71
CA VAL A 177 1.92 -10.25 -9.61
C VAL A 177 1.53 -9.36 -8.43
N VAL A 178 0.29 -9.51 -7.96
CA VAL A 178 -0.25 -8.72 -6.86
C VAL A 178 -0.53 -9.65 -5.68
N LEU A 179 0.07 -9.36 -4.52
CA LEU A 179 -0.18 -10.09 -3.28
C LEU A 179 -0.87 -9.16 -2.28
N ASP A 180 -2.05 -9.55 -1.83
CA ASP A 180 -2.79 -8.94 -0.72
C ASP A 180 -2.35 -9.54 0.63
N TRP A 181 -2.23 -8.69 1.64
CA TRP A 181 -1.71 -9.02 2.96
C TRP A 181 -2.75 -8.92 4.07
N VAL A 182 -3.92 -8.32 3.81
CA VAL A 182 -4.92 -8.01 4.86
C VAL A 182 -6.31 -8.56 4.57
N GLY A 183 -6.61 -8.87 3.30
CA GLY A 183 -7.90 -9.44 2.92
C GLY A 183 -9.08 -8.50 3.10
N ASP A 184 -10.27 -9.10 2.97
CA ASP A 184 -11.53 -8.42 3.24
C ASP A 184 -11.75 -8.40 4.77
N PRO A 185 -11.77 -7.22 5.42
CA PRO A 185 -11.89 -7.12 6.87
C PRO A 185 -13.23 -7.62 7.42
N GLU A 186 -14.30 -7.61 6.62
CA GLU A 186 -15.61 -8.14 7.07
C GLU A 186 -15.63 -9.67 7.05
N ARG A 187 -14.97 -10.28 6.06
CA ARG A 187 -14.99 -11.74 5.86
C ARG A 187 -13.82 -12.46 6.53
N GLN A 188 -12.68 -11.80 6.66
CA GLN A 188 -11.41 -12.33 7.13
C GLN A 188 -10.72 -11.36 8.11
N PRO A 189 -11.41 -10.93 9.19
CA PRO A 189 -10.89 -9.92 10.11
C PRO A 189 -9.55 -10.31 10.75
N GLU A 190 -9.28 -11.61 10.89
CA GLU A 190 -8.03 -12.13 11.46
C GLU A 190 -6.79 -11.80 10.61
N ARG A 191 -6.96 -11.55 9.31
CA ARG A 191 -5.84 -11.35 8.38
C ARG A 191 -5.10 -10.02 8.56
N SER A 192 -5.67 -9.06 9.26
CA SER A 192 -5.05 -7.76 9.56
C SER A 192 -4.56 -7.63 11.01
N THR A 193 -4.75 -8.67 11.84
CA THR A 193 -4.40 -8.62 13.29
C THR A 193 -2.91 -8.58 13.59
N TRP A 194 -2.07 -8.65 12.56
CA TRP A 194 -0.62 -8.52 12.69
C TRP A 194 -0.14 -7.07 12.90
N SER A 195 -1.04 -6.08 12.84
CA SER A 195 -0.74 -4.69 13.21
C SER A 195 -1.98 -3.93 13.69
N ASP A 196 -1.80 -3.10 14.71
CA ASP A 196 -2.79 -2.13 15.20
C ASP A 196 -3.02 -0.97 14.22
N TYR A 197 -2.14 -0.80 13.22
CA TYR A 197 -2.32 0.18 12.12
C TYR A 197 -3.69 0.05 11.43
N PHE A 198 -4.22 -1.16 11.34
CA PHE A 198 -5.46 -1.46 10.62
C PHE A 198 -6.72 -1.32 11.47
N ASP A 199 -6.62 -1.05 12.77
CA ASP A 199 -7.79 -1.06 13.65
C ASP A 199 -8.80 0.04 13.29
N ASP A 200 -8.31 1.22 12.92
CA ASP A 200 -9.14 2.37 12.55
C ASP A 200 -9.85 2.18 11.19
N GLY A 201 -9.24 1.47 10.24
CA GLY A 201 -9.73 1.34 8.86
C GLY A 201 -10.70 0.19 8.59
N LYS A 202 -11.07 -0.61 9.59
CA LYS A 202 -11.89 -1.84 9.40
C LYS A 202 -13.36 -1.58 9.05
N GLU A 203 -13.76 -0.32 8.89
CA GLU A 203 -15.12 0.08 8.57
C GLU A 203 -15.37 0.16 7.04
N TRP A 204 -16.38 0.94 6.63
CA TRP A 204 -16.97 0.95 5.29
C TRP A 204 -16.01 1.27 4.13
N TRP A 205 -14.86 1.90 4.40
CA TRP A 205 -13.83 2.19 3.40
C TRP A 205 -12.83 1.04 3.21
N GLY A 206 -12.73 0.17 4.22
CA GLY A 206 -11.83 -0.98 4.27
C GLY A 206 -10.37 -0.64 4.54
N ILE A 207 -9.56 -1.69 4.68
CA ILE A 207 -8.11 -1.60 4.82
C ILE A 207 -7.45 -2.16 3.57
N TRP A 208 -6.30 -1.59 3.22
CA TRP A 208 -5.56 -1.97 2.03
C TRP A 208 -4.13 -2.26 2.40
N CYS A 209 -3.61 -3.41 1.99
CA CYS A 209 -2.19 -3.72 2.10
C CYS A 209 -1.84 -4.73 1.03
N PHE A 210 -1.13 -4.29 -0.01
CA PHE A 210 -0.74 -5.15 -1.10
C PHE A 210 0.64 -4.80 -1.63
N THR A 211 1.22 -5.74 -2.36
CA THR A 211 2.50 -5.59 -3.03
C THR A 211 2.34 -5.94 -4.49
N VAL A 212 3.06 -5.23 -5.37
CA VAL A 212 2.97 -5.36 -6.83
C VAL A 212 4.36 -5.62 -7.38
N TRP A 213 4.60 -6.82 -7.88
CA TRP A 213 5.77 -7.09 -8.71
C TRP A 213 5.42 -6.84 -10.17
N ASN A 214 6.15 -5.95 -10.82
CA ASN A 214 6.08 -5.72 -12.25
C ASN A 214 7.37 -6.22 -12.94
N PRO A 215 7.33 -7.37 -13.62
CA PRO A 215 8.53 -7.96 -14.23
C PRO A 215 9.08 -7.15 -15.41
N ARG A 216 8.23 -6.39 -16.11
CA ARG A 216 8.67 -5.58 -17.27
C ARG A 216 9.46 -4.36 -16.84
N ARG A 217 9.07 -3.76 -15.73
CA ARG A 217 9.74 -2.59 -15.13
C ARG A 217 10.83 -2.99 -14.14
N ARG A 218 10.83 -4.26 -13.72
CA ARG A 218 11.65 -4.78 -12.63
C ARG A 218 11.47 -4.00 -11.32
N THR A 219 10.24 -3.61 -11.03
CA THR A 219 9.89 -2.86 -9.83
C THR A 219 8.99 -3.68 -8.92
N LEU A 220 9.26 -3.61 -7.62
CA LEU A 220 8.41 -4.15 -6.56
C LEU A 220 7.86 -2.99 -5.74
N ALA A 221 6.57 -2.75 -5.85
CA ALA A 221 5.86 -1.74 -5.07
C ALA A 221 5.14 -2.37 -3.88
N VAL A 222 4.94 -1.57 -2.84
CA VAL A 222 4.10 -1.87 -1.68
C VAL A 222 3.20 -0.67 -1.43
N ALA A 223 1.93 -0.92 -1.12
CA ALA A 223 0.97 0.09 -0.73
C ALA A 223 0.21 -0.39 0.51
N ILE A 224 -0.02 0.53 1.43
CA ILE A 224 -0.76 0.30 2.66
C ILE A 224 -1.67 1.50 2.94
N ALA A 225 -2.88 1.24 3.42
CA ALA A 225 -3.81 2.27 3.81
C ALA A 225 -4.78 1.80 4.88
N SER A 226 -5.04 2.69 5.83
CA SER A 226 -6.01 2.54 6.91
C SER A 226 -6.45 3.95 7.31
N GLN A 227 -7.75 4.22 7.27
CA GLN A 227 -8.35 5.49 7.69
C GLN A 227 -9.74 5.26 8.27
N THR A 228 -10.08 6.01 9.31
CA THR A 228 -11.40 6.11 9.93
C THR A 228 -11.99 7.52 9.69
N ASP A 229 -13.24 7.76 10.07
CA ASP A 229 -13.93 9.05 9.98
C ASP A 229 -13.83 9.92 11.24
#